data_AF-A0A1W7GKI1-F1
#
_entry.id   AF-A0A1W7GKI1-F1
#
_cell.length_a   1.000
_cell.length_b   1.000
_cell.length_c   1.000
_cell.angle_alpha   90.00
_cell.angle_beta   90.00
_cell.angle_gamma   90.00
#
_symmetry.space_group_name_H-M   'P 1'
#
loop_
_entity.id
_entity.type
_entity.pdbx_description
1 polymer ?
#
loop_
_entity_poly.entity_id
_entity_poly.type
_entity_poly.pdbx_seq_one_letter_code
_entity_poly.pdbx_strand_id
1 'polypeptide(L)'
;DRAEVRNIPFKLGMYLTVGGVVNSNATRFSINVGESTDSIAMHMDHRFSYGADQNVLVLNSLVHNVGWQQEERSKKFPFTKGDHFQ
;
A
#
# COMPACT_ATOMS: atom_id res chain seq x y z
N ASP A 1 13.60 6.22 6.14
CA ASP A 1 13.65 5.26 5.01
C ASP A 1 12.42 4.37 4.99
N ARG A 2 12.12 3.77 3.83
CA ARG A 2 11.02 2.80 3.68
C ARG A 2 11.54 1.38 3.91
N ALA A 3 10.70 0.50 4.46
CA ALA A 3 11.00 -0.93 4.46
C ALA A 3 10.81 -1.47 3.03
N GLU A 4 11.83 -2.12 2.49
CA GLU A 4 11.79 -2.66 1.13
C GLU A 4 12.55 -3.97 0.99
N VAL A 5 12.05 -4.83 0.11
CA VAL A 5 12.74 -6.00 -0.40
C VAL A 5 13.02 -5.75 -1.88
N ARG A 6 14.31 -5.78 -2.27
CA ARG A 6 14.74 -5.58 -3.65
C ARG A 6 15.45 -6.81 -4.17
N ASN A 7 15.35 -7.03 -5.49
CA ASN A 7 16.08 -8.08 -6.20
C ASN A 7 15.76 -9.53 -5.74
N ILE A 8 14.61 -9.72 -5.08
CA ILE A 8 14.02 -11.04 -4.84
C ILE A 8 12.77 -11.13 -5.74
N PRO A 9 12.81 -11.91 -6.83
CA PRO A 9 11.68 -11.97 -7.76
C PRO A 9 10.44 -12.53 -7.07
N PHE A 10 9.35 -11.76 -7.07
CA PHE A 10 8.02 -12.23 -6.68
C PHE A 10 7.31 -12.74 -7.94
N LYS A 11 7.31 -14.07 -8.13
CA LYS A 11 6.86 -14.73 -9.36
C LYS A 11 5.43 -15.26 -9.23
N LEU A 12 4.83 -15.59 -10.37
CA LEU A 12 3.54 -16.29 -10.42
C LEU A 12 3.56 -17.57 -9.56
N GLY A 13 2.47 -17.79 -8.82
CA GLY A 13 2.33 -18.92 -7.89
C GLY A 13 2.97 -18.71 -6.52
N MET A 14 3.68 -17.61 -6.28
CA MET A 14 4.20 -17.26 -4.96
C MET A 14 3.17 -16.51 -4.12
N TYR A 15 3.32 -16.60 -2.81
CA TYR A 15 2.60 -15.78 -1.83
C TYR A 15 3.55 -14.77 -1.20
N LEU A 16 3.09 -13.53 -1.06
CA LEU A 16 3.77 -12.49 -0.31
C LEU A 16 2.93 -12.17 0.92
N THR A 17 3.52 -12.35 2.11
CA THR A 17 2.92 -11.97 3.39
C THR A 17 3.81 -10.91 4.03
N VAL A 18 3.21 -9.79 4.41
CA VAL A 18 3.91 -8.69 5.07
C VAL A 18 3.27 -8.43 6.42
N GLY A 19 4.06 -8.37 7.47
CA GLY A 19 3.60 -8.03 8.82
C GLY A 19 4.19 -6.69 9.26
N GLY A 20 3.45 -5.95 10.06
CA GLY A 20 3.93 -4.68 10.59
C GLY A 20 3.02 -4.13 11.68
N VAL A 21 3.43 -3.01 12.28
CA VAL A 21 2.63 -2.27 13.26
C VAL A 21 2.31 -0.91 12.68
N VAL A 22 1.03 -0.53 12.71
CA VAL A 22 0.60 0.80 12.26
C VAL A 22 1.02 1.83 13.30
N ASN A 23 1.62 2.94 12.87
CA ASN A 23 1.92 4.05 13.78
C ASN A 23 0.64 4.57 14.48
N SER A 24 0.70 4.85 15.78
CA SER A 24 -0.45 5.32 16.58
C SER A 24 -1.08 6.63 16.06
N ASN A 25 -0.28 7.46 15.36
CA ASN A 25 -0.71 8.71 14.75
C ASN A 25 -0.74 8.66 13.21
N ALA A 26 -0.85 7.47 12.62
CA ALA A 26 -0.84 7.32 11.17
C ALA A 26 -1.97 8.12 10.49
N THR A 27 -1.62 8.85 9.43
CA THR A 27 -2.57 9.41 8.46
C THR A 27 -2.86 8.38 7.38
N ARG A 28 -1.80 7.73 6.87
CA ARG A 28 -1.86 6.61 5.93
C ARG A 28 -0.57 5.79 5.95
N PHE A 29 -0.60 4.59 5.40
CA PHE A 29 0.58 3.83 4.97
C PHE A 29 0.26 3.06 3.70
N SER A 30 1.29 2.71 2.91
CA SER A 30 1.09 1.93 1.68
C SER A 30 1.99 0.72 1.59
N ILE A 31 1.47 -0.34 0.98
CA ILE A 31 2.23 -1.50 0.52
C ILE A 31 2.31 -1.38 -1.00
N ASN A 32 3.51 -1.50 -1.55
CA ASN A 32 3.76 -1.31 -2.98
C ASN A 32 4.46 -2.54 -3.55
N VAL A 33 3.94 -3.08 -4.65
CA VAL A 33 4.58 -4.12 -5.45
C VAL A 33 4.81 -3.58 -6.85
N GLY A 34 6.06 -3.59 -7.30
CA GLY A 34 6.47 -3.07 -8.59
C GLY A 34 7.99 -3.06 -8.76
N GLU A 35 8.44 -2.50 -9.88
CA GLU A 35 9.84 -2.46 -10.26
C GLU A 35 10.60 -1.31 -9.56
N SER A 36 9.92 -0.20 -9.30
CA SER A 36 10.53 0.99 -8.71
C SER A 36 9.51 1.83 -7.95
N THR A 37 9.98 2.90 -7.31
CA THR A 37 9.10 3.89 -6.66
C THR A 37 8.27 4.70 -7.67
N ASP A 38 8.62 4.66 -8.95
CA ASP A 38 7.91 5.35 -10.03
C ASP A 38 7.28 4.34 -11.04
N SER A 39 7.26 3.05 -10.69
CA SER A 39 6.63 2.00 -11.48
C SER A 39 6.07 0.94 -10.53
N ILE A 40 4.79 1.11 -10.18
CA ILE A 40 4.09 0.31 -9.18
C ILE A 40 2.93 -0.40 -9.85
N ALA A 41 2.99 -1.73 -9.91
CA ALA A 41 1.91 -2.55 -10.44
C ALA A 41 0.71 -2.59 -9.48
N MET A 42 0.98 -2.61 -8.17
CA MET A 42 -0.05 -2.56 -7.12
C MET A 42 0.39 -1.64 -5.98
N HIS A 43 -0.30 -0.49 -5.87
CA HIS A 43 -0.25 0.40 -4.73
C HIS A 43 -1.48 0.15 -3.86
N MET A 44 -1.27 -0.23 -2.61
CA MET A 44 -2.34 -0.45 -1.63
C MET A 44 -2.20 0.57 -0.50
N ASP A 45 -3.00 1.64 -0.52
CA ASP A 45 -2.93 2.78 0.42
C ASP A 45 -4.03 2.66 1.48
N HIS A 46 -3.60 2.53 2.74
CA HIS A 46 -4.46 2.42 3.90
C HIS A 46 -4.65 3.80 4.51
N ARG A 47 -5.70 4.52 4.08
CA ARG A 47 -5.95 5.89 4.51
C ARG A 47 -6.83 5.92 5.77
N PHE A 48 -6.21 6.15 6.93
CA PHE A 48 -6.92 6.38 8.19
C PHE A 48 -7.59 7.75 8.17
N SER A 49 -6.83 8.78 7.82
CA SER A 49 -7.30 10.16 7.64
C SER A 49 -6.40 10.89 6.66
N TYR A 50 -6.86 11.08 5.43
CA TYR A 50 -6.09 11.72 4.36
C TYR A 50 -7.00 12.56 3.45
N GLY A 51 -7.00 13.88 3.62
CA GLY A 51 -7.98 14.74 2.96
C GLY A 51 -9.40 14.40 3.41
N ALA A 52 -10.30 14.10 2.47
CA ALA A 52 -11.66 13.65 2.74
C ALA A 52 -11.78 12.15 3.05
N ASP A 53 -10.71 11.38 2.82
CA ASP A 53 -10.70 9.95 3.02
C ASP A 53 -10.53 9.60 4.50
N GLN A 54 -11.48 8.81 5.02
CA GLN A 54 -11.48 8.28 6.38
C GLN A 54 -11.70 6.76 6.33
N ASN A 55 -10.79 6.00 6.93
CA ASN A 55 -10.79 4.53 6.99
C ASN A 55 -11.18 3.87 5.66
N VAL A 56 -10.38 4.12 4.63
CA VAL A 56 -10.61 3.59 3.28
C VAL A 56 -9.32 3.02 2.71
N LEU A 57 -9.45 1.88 2.05
CA LEU A 57 -8.38 1.30 1.25
C LEU A 57 -8.49 1.86 -0.17
N VAL A 58 -7.40 2.40 -0.69
CA VAL A 58 -7.29 2.86 -2.07
C VAL A 58 -6.26 2.02 -2.80
N LEU A 59 -6.67 1.37 -3.88
CA LEU A 59 -5.80 0.63 -4.77
C LEU A 59 -5.57 1.43 -6.05
N ASN A 60 -4.35 1.41 -6.56
CA ASN A 60 -4.02 2.00 -7.85
C ASN A 60 -2.76 1.34 -8.44
N SER A 61 -2.39 1.74 -9.65
CA SER A 61 -1.08 1.53 -10.26
C SER A 61 -0.41 2.87 -10.58
N LEU A 62 0.91 2.89 -10.60
CA LEU A 62 1.74 4.04 -10.98
C LEU A 62 2.58 3.65 -12.19
N VAL A 63 2.40 4.35 -13.30
CA VAL A 63 3.13 4.08 -14.54
C VAL A 63 4.21 5.15 -14.72
N HIS A 64 5.45 4.71 -14.94
CA HIS A 64 6.62 5.58 -15.11
C HIS A 64 6.38 6.61 -16.22
N ASN A 65 6.67 7.88 -15.94
CA ASN A 65 6.43 9.02 -16.82
C ASN A 65 4.96 9.24 -17.26
N VAL A 66 3.99 8.57 -16.63
CA VAL A 66 2.55 8.75 -16.91
C VAL A 66 1.81 9.19 -15.64
N GLY A 67 2.09 8.55 -14.50
CA GLY A 67 1.48 8.87 -13.21
C GLY A 67 0.47 7.82 -12.75
N TRP A 68 -0.36 8.23 -11.78
CA TRP A 68 -1.40 7.38 -11.20
C TRP A 68 -2.49 7.06 -12.21
N GLN A 69 -2.96 5.83 -12.19
CA GLN A 69 -4.06 5.37 -13.05
C GLN A 69 -5.40 5.49 -12.31
N GLN A 70 -6.41 4.74 -12.77
CA GLN A 70 -7.74 4.73 -12.16
C GLN A 70 -7.69 4.13 -10.74
N GLU A 71 -8.20 4.87 -9.75
CA GLU A 71 -8.33 4.36 -8.38
C GLU A 71 -9.47 3.35 -8.26
N GLU A 72 -9.23 2.32 -7.45
CA GLU A 72 -10.25 1.43 -6.88
C GLU A 72 -10.30 1.62 -5.36
N ARG A 73 -11.49 1.53 -4.77
CA ARG A 73 -11.70 1.90 -3.36
C ARG A 73 -12.51 0.84 -2.62
N SER A 74 -12.10 0.54 -1.40
CA SER A 74 -12.80 -0.41 -0.51
C SER A 74 -12.99 0.19 0.89
N LYS A 75 -14.19 0.00 1.44
CA LYS A 75 -14.53 0.36 2.83
C LYS A 75 -14.21 -0.76 3.83
N LYS A 76 -13.70 -1.91 3.37
CA LYS A 76 -13.20 -2.97 4.24
C LYS A 76 -11.83 -2.52 4.79
N PHE A 77 -11.84 -2.02 6.02
CA PHE A 77 -10.66 -1.41 6.63
C PHE A 77 -10.35 -2.02 8.01
N PRO A 78 -9.87 -3.28 8.07
CA PRO A 78 -9.56 -3.97 9.31
C PRO A 78 -8.19 -3.55 9.91
N PHE A 79 -7.89 -2.26 9.92
CA PHE A 79 -6.62 -1.72 10.41
C PHE A 79 -6.86 -0.75 11.56
N THR A 80 -6.07 -0.91 12.61
CA THR A 80 -6.13 -0.07 13.81
C THR A 80 -4.77 0.60 14.03
N LYS A 81 -4.77 1.89 14.38
CA LYS A 81 -3.54 2.61 14.70
C LYS A 81 -2.94 2.06 15.99
N GLY A 82 -1.65 1.77 15.99
CA GLY A 82 -0.94 1.16 17.12
C GLY A 82 -0.93 -0.37 17.11
N ASP A 83 -1.74 -1.01 16.26
CA ASP A 83 -1.88 -2.47 16.24
C ASP A 83 -1.08 -3.12 15.11
N HIS A 84 -0.84 -4.43 15.28
CA HIS A 84 -0.23 -5.27 14.26
C HIS A 84 -1.21 -5.56 13.11
N PHE A 85 -0.69 -5.66 11.89
CA PHE A 85 -1.41 -6.14 10.71
C PHE A 85 -0.62 -7.24 9.98
N GLN A 86 -1.32 -8.03 9.18
CA GLN A 86 -0.74 -9.01 8.25
C GLN A 86 -1.53 -9.03 6.94
#